data_AF-A0A7S3B5E7-F1
#
_entry.id   AF-A0A7S3B5E7-F1
#
_cell.length_a   1.000
_cell.length_b   1.000
_cell.length_c   1.000
_cell.angle_alpha   90.00
_cell.angle_beta   90.00
_cell.angle_gamma   90.00
#
_symmetry.space_group_name_H-M   'P 1'
#
loop_
_entity.id
_entity.type
_entity.pdbx_description
1 polymer ?
#
loop_
_entity_poly.entity_id
_entity_poly.type
_entity_poly.pdbx_seq_one_letter_code
_entity_poly.pdbx_strand_id
1 'polypeptide(L)'
;RLPIPGRFLSDGTQPAGSVWARQPLPFKPCYADLPADDPLNHECSFAPPCPERRYNASSHWGFANFTGDCSGRFPVLSSIVDVLSVPTSIAPGEYVLGFRYDSEMTAQVWQSCADVTVAARR
;
A
#
# COMPACT_ATOMS: atom_id res chain seq x y z
N ARG A 1 -7.00 12.95 3.78
CA ARG A 1 -5.80 12.12 3.55
C ARG A 1 -5.20 11.81 4.92
N LEU A 2 -5.13 10.54 5.31
CA LEU A 2 -4.42 10.13 6.52
C LEU A 2 -2.91 10.05 6.20
N PRO A 3 -2.03 10.84 6.83
CA PRO A 3 -0.59 10.68 6.65
C PRO A 3 -0.13 9.39 7.34
N ILE A 4 0.57 8.53 6.59
CA ILE A 4 1.05 7.24 7.07
C ILE A 4 2.58 7.25 6.96
N PRO A 5 3.32 6.90 8.02
CA PRO A 5 4.77 6.75 7.94
C PRO A 5 5.16 5.70 6.91
N GLY A 6 5.93 6.10 5.89
CA GLY A 6 6.44 5.19 4.87
C GLY A 6 7.41 4.17 5.46
N ARG A 7 7.42 2.97 4.88
CA ARG A 7 8.40 1.93 5.15
C ARG A 7 9.17 1.67 3.87
N PHE A 8 10.47 1.94 3.90
CA PHE A 8 11.31 1.95 2.71
C PHE A 8 12.40 0.88 2.81
N LEU A 9 12.68 0.21 1.70
CA LEU A 9 13.76 -0.75 1.55
C LEU A 9 14.66 -0.29 0.40
N SER A 10 15.92 0.02 0.72
CA SER A 10 16.94 0.42 -0.25
C SER A 10 18.07 -0.61 -0.40
N ASP A 11 18.09 -1.65 0.45
CA ASP A 11 19.08 -2.72 0.37
C ASP A 11 18.59 -3.85 -0.56
N GLY A 12 19.51 -4.43 -1.32
CA GLY A 12 19.22 -5.53 -2.26
C GLY A 12 18.26 -5.18 -3.41
N THR A 13 18.00 -3.91 -3.70
CA THR A 13 17.05 -3.50 -4.74
C THR A 13 17.60 -3.69 -6.14
N GLN A 14 16.71 -3.97 -7.09
CA GLN A 14 17.03 -3.94 -8.52
C GLN A 14 16.13 -2.94 -9.27
N PRO A 15 16.71 -1.95 -10.00
CA PRO A 15 18.15 -1.69 -10.13
C PRO A 15 18.78 -1.17 -8.82
N ALA A 16 20.09 -1.36 -8.67
CA ALA A 16 20.84 -0.90 -7.51
C ALA A 16 20.67 0.62 -7.30
N GLY A 17 20.53 1.05 -6.04
CA GLY A 17 20.26 2.45 -5.68
C GLY A 17 18.78 2.86 -5.76
N SER A 18 17.88 1.92 -6.06
CA SER A 18 16.44 2.15 -5.99
C SER A 18 15.93 2.07 -4.56
N VAL A 19 14.68 2.49 -4.36
CA VAL A 19 13.98 2.38 -3.07
C VAL A 19 12.60 1.78 -3.31
N TRP A 20 12.29 0.70 -2.58
CA TRP A 20 10.94 0.15 -2.51
C TRP A 20 10.18 0.79 -1.37
N ALA A 21 8.97 1.26 -1.63
CA ALA A 21 8.02 1.67 -0.61
C ALA A 21 7.03 0.53 -0.36
N ARG A 22 6.91 0.08 0.89
CA ARG A 22 5.89 -0.90 1.25
C ARG A 22 4.53 -0.21 1.23
N GLN A 23 3.56 -0.85 0.59
CA GLN A 23 2.17 -0.44 0.65
C GLN A 23 1.67 -0.43 2.12
N PRO A 24 0.89 0.58 2.55
CA PRO A 24 0.58 0.76 3.97
C PRO A 24 -0.71 0.08 4.46
N LEU A 25 -1.52 -0.53 3.59
CA LEU A 25 -2.80 -1.17 3.95
C LEU A 25 -2.68 -2.70 3.79
N PRO A 26 -2.65 -3.47 4.88
CA PRO A 26 -2.55 -4.92 4.75
C PRO A 26 -3.77 -5.47 4.01
N PHE A 27 -3.60 -6.57 3.26
CA PHE A 27 -4.73 -7.23 2.60
C PHE A 27 -5.82 -7.63 3.62
N LYS A 28 -5.39 -8.25 4.72
CA LYS A 28 -6.27 -8.72 5.80
C LYS A 28 -6.26 -7.72 6.96
N PRO A 29 -7.42 -7.35 7.51
CA PRO A 29 -7.48 -6.51 8.70
C PRO A 29 -6.90 -7.24 9.92
N CYS A 30 -6.09 -6.53 10.70
CA CYS A 30 -5.76 -6.89 12.08
C CYS A 30 -6.55 -5.99 13.03
N TYR A 31 -7.09 -6.58 14.09
CA TYR A 31 -7.94 -5.87 15.04
C TYR A 31 -7.12 -5.50 16.26
N ALA A 32 -6.86 -4.19 16.41
CA ALA A 32 -6.12 -3.68 17.56
C ALA A 32 -6.84 -3.93 18.89
N ASP A 33 -8.16 -4.16 18.85
CA ASP A 33 -9.03 -4.43 19.99
C ASP A 33 -9.18 -5.92 20.33
N LEU A 34 -8.59 -6.83 19.54
CA LEU A 34 -8.63 -8.26 19.83
C LEU A 34 -7.36 -8.79 20.48
N PRO A 35 -7.48 -9.84 21.32
CA PRO A 35 -6.34 -10.65 21.73
C PRO A 35 -5.53 -11.16 20.52
N ALA A 36 -4.22 -11.32 20.70
CA ALA A 36 -3.32 -11.79 19.64
C ALA A 36 -3.62 -13.23 19.20
N ASP A 37 -4.19 -14.05 20.09
CA ASP A 37 -4.58 -15.44 19.88
C ASP A 37 -5.99 -15.60 19.29
N ASP A 38 -6.73 -14.50 19.07
CA ASP A 38 -8.03 -14.56 18.43
C ASP A 38 -7.89 -15.02 16.96
N PRO A 39 -8.66 -16.03 16.51
CA PRO A 39 -8.61 -16.53 15.13
C PRO A 39 -8.86 -15.45 14.06
N LEU A 40 -9.57 -14.38 14.40
CA LEU A 40 -9.83 -13.22 13.54
C LEU A 40 -8.66 -12.22 13.52
N ASN A 41 -7.76 -12.29 14.50
CA ASN A 41 -6.54 -11.48 14.57
C ASN A 41 -5.30 -12.22 14.03
N HIS A 42 -5.46 -13.47 13.59
CA HIS A 42 -4.38 -14.27 13.03
C HIS A 42 -4.07 -13.81 11.58
N GLU A 43 -2.78 -13.72 11.22
CA GLU A 43 -2.26 -13.69 9.83
C GLU A 43 -2.42 -12.38 9.01
N CYS A 44 -2.42 -11.18 9.59
CA CYS A 44 -2.07 -10.00 8.77
C CYS A 44 -0.55 -9.95 8.58
N SER A 45 -0.08 -9.60 7.37
CA SER A 45 1.36 -9.45 7.15
C SER A 45 1.96 -8.28 7.91
N PHE A 46 1.14 -7.26 8.22
CA PHE A 46 1.50 -6.10 9.04
C PHE A 46 0.24 -5.39 9.58
N ALA A 47 0.41 -4.61 10.65
CA ALA A 47 -0.68 -3.86 11.27
C ALA A 47 -1.22 -2.74 10.36
N PRO A 48 -2.55 -2.49 10.34
CA PRO A 48 -3.14 -1.39 9.60
C PRO A 48 -2.73 -0.01 10.17
N PRO A 49 -2.75 1.06 9.37
CA PRO A 49 -2.31 2.40 9.77
C PRO A 49 -3.30 3.14 10.67
N CYS A 50 -4.50 2.59 10.85
CA CYS A 50 -5.52 3.09 11.77
C CYS A 50 -6.34 1.93 12.34
N PRO A 51 -7.02 2.13 13.49
CA PRO A 51 -7.84 1.09 14.09
C PRO A 51 -8.97 0.66 13.14
N GLU A 52 -9.02 -0.63 12.82
CA GLU A 52 -10.14 -1.23 12.09
C GLU A 52 -11.38 -1.28 12.98
N ARG A 53 -12.54 -0.90 12.45
CA ARG A 53 -13.81 -0.97 13.18
C ARG A 53 -14.56 -2.24 12.80
N ARG A 54 -15.16 -2.89 13.79
CA ARG A 54 -16.14 -3.95 13.59
C ARG A 54 -17.52 -3.33 13.50
N TYR A 55 -18.27 -3.61 12.43
CA TYR A 55 -19.72 -3.42 12.46
C TYR A 55 -20.39 -4.75 12.84
N ASN A 56 -21.27 -4.71 13.85
CA ASN A 56 -22.14 -5.81 14.24
C ASN A 56 -23.30 -5.94 13.22
N ALA A 57 -22.99 -6.33 11.99
CA ALA A 57 -24.00 -6.54 10.96
C ALA A 57 -23.87 -7.95 10.39
N SER A 58 -24.67 -8.86 10.93
CA SER A 58 -24.90 -10.19 10.39
C SER A 58 -25.24 -10.11 8.91
N SER A 59 -24.32 -10.50 8.01
CA SER A 59 -24.67 -10.76 6.60
C SER A 59 -24.51 -12.22 6.25
N HIS A 60 -25.52 -12.68 5.51
CA HIS A 60 -25.78 -14.05 5.07
C HIS A 60 -24.78 -14.65 4.08
N TRP A 61 -23.57 -14.08 3.94
CA TRP A 61 -22.52 -14.61 3.04
C TRP A 61 -21.10 -14.54 3.62
N GLY A 62 -20.92 -14.17 4.89
CA GLY A 62 -19.59 -14.11 5.52
C GLY A 62 -18.72 -12.90 5.12
N PHE A 63 -19.31 -11.91 4.42
CA PHE A 63 -18.58 -10.77 3.86
C PHE A 63 -18.79 -9.42 4.59
N ALA A 64 -19.72 -9.27 5.54
CA ALA A 64 -20.10 -7.92 6.05
C ALA A 64 -19.67 -7.53 7.47
N ASN A 65 -18.52 -7.98 7.98
CA ASN A 65 -18.11 -7.60 9.33
C ASN A 65 -16.99 -6.56 9.41
N PHE A 66 -16.51 -6.03 8.29
CA PHE A 66 -15.22 -5.33 8.27
C PHE A 66 -15.31 -4.02 7.54
N THR A 67 -14.94 -2.94 8.23
CA THR A 67 -14.94 -1.59 7.65
C THR A 67 -13.91 -1.44 6.55
N GLY A 68 -12.81 -2.21 6.56
CA GLY A 68 -11.76 -2.10 5.55
C GLY A 68 -11.19 -0.69 5.39
N ASP A 69 -11.51 0.24 6.31
CA ASP A 69 -11.17 1.66 6.21
C ASP A 69 -9.65 1.84 6.21
N CYS A 70 -8.92 0.88 6.80
CA CYS A 70 -7.49 0.89 7.01
C CYS A 70 -6.80 -0.36 6.43
N SER A 71 -7.50 -1.17 5.63
CA SER A 71 -6.97 -2.39 5.00
C SER A 71 -7.37 -2.45 3.52
N GLY A 72 -6.64 -3.22 2.72
CA GLY A 72 -6.91 -3.39 1.29
C GLY A 72 -8.11 -4.30 0.98
N ARG A 73 -9.02 -4.50 1.95
CA ARG A 73 -10.07 -5.50 1.86
C ARG A 73 -11.24 -5.03 0.99
N PHE A 74 -11.56 -5.81 -0.03
CA PHE A 74 -12.79 -5.64 -0.82
C PHE A 74 -14.05 -5.73 0.08
N PRO A 75 -15.07 -4.87 -0.09
CA PRO A 75 -15.32 -3.97 -1.23
C PRO A 75 -14.79 -2.54 -1.08
N VAL A 76 -13.95 -2.26 -0.08
CA VAL A 76 -13.50 -0.88 0.16
C VAL A 76 -12.50 -0.47 -0.93
N LEU A 77 -12.87 0.54 -1.70
CA LEU A 77 -12.00 1.11 -2.72
C LEU A 77 -11.11 2.18 -2.09
N SER A 78 -9.88 1.77 -1.77
CA SER A 78 -8.86 2.66 -1.22
C SER A 78 -7.88 3.10 -2.32
N SER A 79 -7.63 4.41 -2.41
CA SER A 79 -6.56 4.94 -3.27
C SER A 79 -5.26 5.09 -2.46
N ILE A 80 -4.19 4.48 -2.96
CA ILE A 80 -2.85 4.62 -2.40
C ILE A 80 -2.14 5.73 -3.18
N VAL A 81 -1.72 6.78 -2.48
CA VAL A 81 -1.10 7.96 -3.10
C VAL A 81 0.22 8.27 -2.40
N ASP A 82 1.31 8.26 -3.16
CA ASP A 82 2.65 8.60 -2.70
C ASP A 82 3.18 9.89 -3.37
N VAL A 83 4.26 10.46 -2.83
CA VAL A 83 4.94 11.62 -3.38
C VAL A 83 6.40 11.25 -3.64
N LEU A 84 6.82 11.36 -4.90
CA LEU A 84 8.17 11.03 -5.33
C LEU A 84 8.98 12.31 -5.56
N SER A 85 10.25 12.28 -5.16
CA SER A 85 11.21 13.35 -5.51
C SER A 85 11.89 13.00 -6.81
N VAL A 86 11.82 13.91 -7.79
CA VAL A 86 12.56 13.77 -9.05
C VAL A 86 14.06 13.94 -8.74
N PRO A 87 14.93 13.00 -9.14
CA PRO A 87 16.37 13.11 -8.89
C PRO A 87 16.95 14.40 -9.48
N THR A 88 17.76 15.13 -8.73
CA THR A 88 18.34 16.40 -9.21
C THR A 88 19.43 16.23 -10.27
N SER A 89 19.89 15.00 -10.47
CA SER A 89 20.95 14.64 -11.43
C SER A 89 20.45 14.39 -12.84
N ILE A 90 19.13 14.28 -13.07
CA ILE A 90 18.59 14.07 -14.43
C ILE A 90 18.38 15.41 -15.13
N ALA A 91 18.65 15.45 -16.43
CA ALA A 91 18.42 16.63 -17.24
C ALA A 91 16.91 16.88 -17.46
N PRO A 92 16.47 18.12 -17.71
CA PRO A 92 15.12 18.37 -18.19
C PRO A 92 14.86 17.65 -19.52
N GLY A 93 13.66 17.11 -19.72
CA GLY A 93 13.31 16.37 -20.94
C GLY A 93 12.08 15.46 -20.79
N GLU A 94 11.83 14.66 -21.81
CA GLU A 94 10.76 13.66 -21.85
C GLU A 94 11.25 12.32 -21.28
N TYR A 95 10.47 11.73 -20.38
CA TYR A 95 10.78 10.48 -19.70
C TYR A 95 9.55 9.58 -19.63
N VAL A 96 9.80 8.28 -19.44
CA VAL A 96 8.75 7.33 -19.06
C VAL A 96 8.90 7.01 -17.58
N LEU A 97 7.86 7.31 -16.80
CA LEU A 97 7.75 6.89 -15.41
C LEU A 97 7.21 5.46 -15.36
N GLY A 98 8.00 4.54 -14.80
CA GLY A 98 7.55 3.16 -14.54
C GLY A 98 6.97 3.02 -13.13
N PHE A 99 5.81 2.36 -13.02
CA PHE A 99 5.22 1.91 -11.76
C PHE A 99 5.25 0.38 -11.71
N ARG A 100 5.71 -0.17 -10.58
CA ARG A 100 5.68 -1.60 -10.29
C ARG A 100 5.11 -1.82 -8.88
N TYR A 101 4.20 -2.77 -8.78
CA TYR A 101 3.59 -3.21 -7.53
C TYR A 101 3.66 -4.73 -7.40
N ASP A 102 4.27 -5.19 -6.32
CA ASP A 102 4.39 -6.61 -5.99
C ASP A 102 3.36 -6.95 -4.90
N SER A 103 2.48 -7.92 -5.19
CA SER A 103 1.34 -8.23 -4.33
C SER A 103 1.75 -8.93 -3.03
N GLU A 104 1.16 -8.51 -1.91
CA GLU A 104 1.37 -9.13 -0.60
C GLU A 104 0.87 -10.58 -0.56
N MET A 105 -0.33 -10.84 -1.10
CA MET A 105 -1.05 -12.11 -0.89
C MET A 105 -0.69 -13.19 -1.92
N THR A 106 -0.19 -12.81 -3.08
CA THR A 106 -0.02 -13.72 -4.23
C THR A 106 1.26 -13.42 -4.97
N ALA A 107 1.79 -14.39 -5.73
CA ALA A 107 2.92 -14.19 -6.62
C ALA A 107 2.52 -13.42 -7.91
N GLN A 108 2.00 -12.20 -7.74
CA GLN A 108 1.58 -11.31 -8.82
C GLN A 108 2.36 -10.00 -8.78
N VAL A 109 2.66 -9.50 -9.98
CA VAL A 109 3.28 -8.20 -10.19
C VAL A 109 2.40 -7.41 -11.15
N TRP A 110 2.05 -6.18 -10.78
CA TRP A 110 1.31 -5.25 -11.63
C TRP A 110 2.22 -4.11 -12.04
N GLN A 111 2.17 -3.72 -13.31
CA GLN A 111 3.03 -2.69 -13.88
C GLN A 111 2.22 -1.74 -14.76
N SER A 112 2.58 -0.47 -14.71
CA SER A 112 2.08 0.56 -15.62
C SER A 112 3.17 1.58 -15.90
N CYS A 113 2.96 2.41 -16.92
CA CYS A 113 3.85 3.50 -17.25
C CYS A 113 3.07 4.80 -17.51
N ALA A 114 3.78 5.91 -17.45
CA ALA A 114 3.26 7.22 -17.83
C ALA A 114 4.35 8.03 -18.54
N ASP A 115 3.97 8.76 -19.58
CA ASP A 115 4.82 9.79 -20.19
C ASP A 115 4.86 11.01 -19.26
N VAL A 116 6.06 11.49 -18.94
CA VAL A 116 6.27 12.64 -18.05
C VAL A 116 7.35 13.57 -18.61
N THR A 117 7.12 14.87 -18.47
CA THR A 117 8.12 15.89 -18.79
C THR A 117 8.76 16.40 -17.50
N VAL A 118 10.07 16.23 -17.37
CA VAL A 118 10.85 16.82 -16.27
C VAL A 118 11.25 18.23 -16.69
N ALA A 119 10.72 19.23 -16.01
CA ALA A 119 11.02 20.64 -16.29
C ALA A 119 12.30 21.12 -15.58
N ALA A 120 12.96 22.12 -16.16
CA ALA A 120 14.04 22.82 -15.48
C ALA A 120 13.54 23.47 -14.19
N ARG A 121 14.35 23.41 -13.13
CA ARG A 121 14.06 24.08 -11.87
C ARG A 121 14.07 25.60 -12.11
N ARG A 122 12.94 26.26 -11.86
CA ARG A 122 12.84 27.73 -11.89
C ARG A 122 13.50 28.34 -10.67
#